data_AF-A0A521ZWI1-F1
#
_entry.id   AF-A0A521ZWI1-F1
#
_cell.length_a   1.000
_cell.length_b   1.000
_cell.length_c   1.000
_cell.angle_alpha   90.00
_cell.angle_beta   90.00
_cell.angle_gamma   90.00
#
_symmetry.space_group_name_H-M   'P 1'
#
loop_
_entity.id
_entity.type
_entity.pdbx_description
1 polymer ?
#
loop_
_entity_poly.entity_id
_entity_poly.type
_entity_poly.pdbx_seq_one_letter_code
_entity_poly.pdbx_strand_id
1 'polypeptide(L)'
;RRLNGQWEVTSSEGLYRAKSLVVASGYNNIPQIPNWPGQDQFQGRILHSKHYRNGAALKDKDVLVVGLGNSGGEMLIDLHEHGARPCIAVRSPVNVIPREVMGVPFLTMGILQRNLPARLVDKLNAPITNAIIGDLRPYGIRRPAEGPVTQIREQGRVPFIDVGTIKLIKEGLVTVYPNIECLTPSGVMFVDGRQRDVDAIVLATGFKPAVHHWLHAPGALDDQGTPRSSGEVVSGQDLYFCGFYISPTGMLREIALEAQDISEHIARVK
;
A
#
# COMPACT_ATOMS: atom_id res chain seq x y z
N ARG A 1 0.51 3.04 28.17
CA ARG A 1 -0.23 1.99 28.93
C ARG A 1 -1.39 2.63 29.68
N ARG A 2 -2.44 1.90 30.06
CA ARG A 2 -3.54 2.44 30.87
C ARG A 2 -3.40 2.02 32.34
N LEU A 3 -3.43 3.00 33.25
CA LEU A 3 -3.31 2.81 34.70
C LEU A 3 -4.29 3.74 35.41
N ASN A 4 -5.01 3.21 36.41
CA ASN A 4 -5.97 3.97 37.24
C ASN A 4 -6.96 4.82 36.41
N GLY A 5 -7.45 4.27 35.29
CA GLY A 5 -8.40 4.97 34.40
C GLY A 5 -7.78 6.07 33.53
N GLN A 6 -6.46 6.19 33.48
CA GLN A 6 -5.74 7.16 32.65
C GLN A 6 -4.68 6.48 31.78
N TRP A 7 -4.39 7.10 30.65
CA TRP A 7 -3.24 6.76 29.83
C TRP A 7 -1.98 7.41 30.40
N GLU A 8 -0.96 6.58 30.64
CA GLU A 8 0.41 7.02 30.85
C GLU A 8 1.20 6.84 29.55
N VAL A 9 1.81 7.94 29.09
CA VAL A 9 2.64 8.00 27.88
C VAL A 9 4.03 8.50 28.26
N THR A 10 5.05 7.68 28.02
CA THR A 10 6.45 8.07 28.19
C THR A 10 7.00 8.51 26.84
N SER A 11 7.60 9.69 26.78
CA SER A 11 8.35 10.19 25.63
C SER A 11 9.77 10.60 26.05
N SER A 12 10.57 11.08 25.08
CA SER A 12 11.89 11.67 25.35
C SER A 12 11.82 12.91 26.25
N GLU A 13 10.66 13.58 26.31
CA GLU A 13 10.43 14.80 27.08
C GLU A 13 9.85 14.52 28.48
N GLY A 14 9.52 13.26 28.78
CA GLY A 14 9.04 12.84 30.09
C GLY A 14 7.74 12.06 30.07
N LEU A 15 7.05 12.04 31.22
CA LEU A 15 5.84 11.27 31.46
C LEU A 15 4.60 12.17 31.39
N TYR A 16 3.65 11.78 30.53
CA TYR A 16 2.36 12.44 30.36
C TYR A 16 1.23 11.54 30.85
N ARG A 17 0.22 12.17 31.45
CA ARG A 17 -1.02 11.50 31.87
C ARG A 17 -2.22 12.16 31.22
N ALA A 18 -3.11 11.35 30.64
CA ALA A 18 -4.31 11.85 29.99
C ALA A 18 -5.47 10.87 30.19
N LYS A 19 -6.72 11.36 30.21
CA LYS A 19 -7.90 10.50 30.19
C LYS A 19 -8.05 9.78 28.85
N SER A 20 -7.84 10.50 27.76
CA SER A 20 -7.99 10.00 26.39
C SER A 20 -6.65 9.94 25.68
N LEU A 21 -6.45 8.92 24.83
CA LEU A 21 -5.28 8.78 23.97
C LEU A 21 -5.72 8.71 22.50
N VAL A 22 -5.15 9.57 21.65
CA VAL A 22 -5.33 9.51 20.20
C VAL A 22 -4.03 9.04 19.57
N VAL A 23 -4.10 7.94 18.82
CA VAL A 23 -2.97 7.36 18.09
C VAL A 23 -3.09 7.74 16.63
N ALA A 24 -2.14 8.56 16.16
CA ALA A 24 -2.06 9.05 14.77
C ALA A 24 -0.67 8.79 14.17
N SER A 25 -0.02 7.67 14.53
CA SER A 25 1.36 7.35 14.11
C SER A 25 1.48 6.81 12.68
N GLY A 26 0.35 6.66 11.96
CA GLY A 26 0.28 6.17 10.59
C GLY A 26 0.47 4.65 10.43
N TYR A 27 0.07 4.15 9.25
CA TYR A 27 0.10 2.74 8.90
C TYR A 27 1.46 2.27 8.33
N ASN A 28 2.11 3.10 7.52
CA ASN A 28 3.27 2.69 6.72
C ASN A 28 4.60 2.82 7.48
N ASN A 29 4.89 1.92 8.43
CA ASN A 29 6.07 2.04 9.29
C ASN A 29 7.07 0.87 9.14
N ILE A 30 6.65 -0.35 9.48
CA ILE A 30 7.51 -1.54 9.45
C ILE A 30 7.48 -2.14 8.03
N PRO A 31 8.62 -2.22 7.33
CA PRO A 31 8.65 -2.78 5.97
C PRO A 31 8.29 -4.28 6.01
N GLN A 32 7.52 -4.74 5.02
CA GLN A 32 7.26 -6.17 4.84
C GLN A 32 8.33 -6.79 3.95
N ILE A 33 9.26 -7.53 4.54
CA ILE A 33 10.37 -8.15 3.80
C ILE A 33 10.07 -9.64 3.60
N PRO A 34 9.80 -10.10 2.37
CA PRO A 34 9.70 -11.53 2.09
C PRO A 34 11.04 -12.23 2.27
N ASN A 35 10.99 -13.53 2.51
CA ASN A 35 12.16 -14.39 2.55
C ASN A 35 12.01 -15.46 1.46
N TRP A 36 13.03 -15.61 0.60
CA TRP A 36 13.05 -16.61 -0.45
C TRP A 36 14.17 -17.62 -0.23
N PRO A 37 14.01 -18.88 -0.66
CA PRO A 37 15.13 -19.81 -0.77
C PRO A 37 16.25 -19.20 -1.63
N GLY A 38 17.51 -19.40 -1.24
CA GLY A 38 18.69 -18.90 -1.96
C GLY A 38 18.97 -17.40 -1.80
N GLN A 39 18.20 -16.68 -0.98
CA GLN A 39 18.38 -15.24 -0.76
C GLN A 39 19.74 -14.85 -0.19
N ASP A 40 20.34 -15.73 0.62
CA ASP A 40 21.67 -15.62 1.19
C ASP A 40 22.79 -15.75 0.15
N GLN A 41 22.50 -16.35 -1.01
CA GLN A 41 23.46 -16.58 -2.09
C GLN A 41 23.43 -15.48 -3.16
N PHE A 42 22.36 -14.67 -3.20
CA PHE A 42 22.22 -13.59 -4.18
C PHE A 42 23.31 -12.54 -3.99
N GLN A 43 24.09 -12.28 -5.04
CA GLN A 43 25.23 -11.37 -5.01
C GLN A 43 24.84 -9.91 -5.33
N GLY A 44 23.62 -9.70 -5.83
CA GLY A 44 23.10 -8.37 -6.12
C GLY A 44 22.57 -7.65 -4.88
N ARG A 45 22.08 -6.43 -5.08
CA ARG A 45 21.55 -5.60 -3.99
C ARG A 45 20.07 -5.85 -3.76
N ILE A 46 19.67 -6.10 -2.51
CA ILE A 46 18.25 -6.12 -2.11
C ILE A 46 17.97 -4.87 -1.26
N LEU A 47 16.94 -4.09 -1.61
CA LEU A 47 16.47 -2.96 -0.80
C LEU A 47 14.95 -2.87 -0.77
N HIS A 48 14.39 -2.43 0.36
CA HIS A 48 12.96 -2.09 0.44
C HIS A 48 12.70 -0.67 -0.06
N SER A 49 11.49 -0.42 -0.55
CA SER A 49 11.01 0.91 -0.95
C SER A 49 11.20 1.99 0.14
N LYS A 50 11.31 1.58 1.42
CA LYS A 50 11.61 2.47 2.57
C LYS A 50 12.97 3.17 2.42
N HIS A 51 13.92 2.49 1.79
CA HIS A 51 15.30 2.96 1.58
C HIS A 51 15.56 3.40 0.14
N TYR A 52 14.57 3.24 -0.74
CA TYR A 52 14.64 3.76 -2.10
C TYR A 52 14.54 5.30 -2.08
N ARG A 53 15.30 5.96 -2.96
CA ARG A 53 15.29 7.43 -3.09
C ARG A 53 14.99 7.84 -4.51
N ASN A 54 15.76 7.34 -5.47
CA ASN A 54 15.55 7.48 -6.89
C ASN A 54 16.32 6.40 -7.66
N GLY A 55 16.09 6.33 -8.96
CA GLY A 55 16.69 5.36 -9.86
C GLY A 55 18.15 5.65 -10.23
N ALA A 56 18.67 6.85 -9.94
CA ALA A 56 20.01 7.27 -10.36
C ALA A 56 21.12 6.32 -9.86
N ALA A 57 20.98 5.80 -8.64
CA ALA A 57 21.94 4.86 -8.04
C ALA A 57 21.92 3.46 -8.70
N LEU A 58 20.96 3.20 -9.58
CA LEU A 58 20.76 1.95 -10.30
C LEU A 58 20.81 2.16 -11.82
N LYS A 59 21.40 3.27 -12.28
CA LYS A 59 21.64 3.52 -13.70
C LYS A 59 22.40 2.35 -14.34
N ASP A 60 22.00 1.99 -15.56
CA ASP A 60 22.55 0.91 -16.35
C ASP A 60 22.45 -0.49 -15.70
N LYS A 61 21.63 -0.65 -14.66
CA LYS A 61 21.40 -1.92 -13.94
C LYS A 61 20.11 -2.61 -14.36
N ASP A 62 20.12 -3.93 -14.33
CA ASP A 62 18.89 -4.75 -14.41
C ASP A 62 18.25 -4.82 -13.02
N VAL A 63 17.02 -4.32 -12.90
CA VAL A 63 16.37 -4.13 -11.59
C VAL A 63 15.02 -4.83 -11.55
N LEU A 64 14.85 -5.78 -10.63
CA LEU A 64 13.55 -6.39 -10.36
C LEU A 64 12.81 -5.62 -9.27
N VAL A 65 11.67 -5.02 -9.60
CA VAL A 65 10.71 -4.53 -8.60
C VAL A 65 9.79 -5.66 -8.17
N VAL A 66 9.56 -5.84 -6.88
CA VAL A 66 8.67 -6.87 -6.35
C VAL A 66 7.40 -6.23 -5.80
N GLY A 67 6.27 -6.46 -6.48
CA GLY A 67 4.95 -5.96 -6.10
C GLY A 67 4.47 -4.79 -6.95
N LEU A 68 3.29 -4.96 -7.58
CA LEU A 68 2.60 -3.89 -8.33
C LEU A 68 1.58 -3.19 -7.42
N GLY A 69 2.10 -2.43 -6.47
CA GLY A 69 1.35 -1.37 -5.78
C GLY A 69 1.74 0.01 -6.33
N ASN A 70 1.18 1.09 -5.78
CA ASN A 70 1.48 2.45 -6.24
C ASN A 70 2.99 2.76 -6.21
N SER A 71 3.67 2.45 -5.10
CA SER A 71 5.13 2.65 -5.01
C SER A 71 5.89 1.80 -6.05
N GLY A 72 5.51 0.53 -6.25
CA GLY A 72 6.19 -0.31 -7.25
C GLY A 72 6.03 0.24 -8.67
N GLY A 73 4.84 0.68 -9.04
CA GLY A 73 4.57 1.28 -10.35
C GLY A 73 5.34 2.57 -10.61
N GLU A 74 5.37 3.49 -9.65
CA GLU A 74 6.13 4.74 -9.75
C GLU A 74 7.64 4.48 -9.83
N MET A 75 8.14 3.50 -9.08
CA MET A 75 9.56 3.14 -9.12
C MET A 75 9.97 2.55 -10.46
N LEU A 76 9.09 1.82 -11.16
CA LEU A 76 9.38 1.36 -12.52
C LEU A 76 9.62 2.53 -13.49
N ILE A 77 8.80 3.58 -13.38
CA ILE A 77 8.96 4.79 -14.20
C ILE A 77 10.26 5.49 -13.83
N ASP A 78 10.48 5.76 -12.55
CA ASP A 78 11.66 6.46 -12.05
C ASP A 78 12.97 5.71 -12.39
N LEU A 79 12.98 4.38 -12.27
CA LEU A 79 14.10 3.53 -12.70
C LEU A 79 14.37 3.67 -14.20
N HIS A 80 13.32 3.59 -15.02
CA HIS A 80 13.43 3.70 -16.46
C HIS A 80 13.96 5.08 -16.90
N GLU A 81 13.43 6.16 -16.33
CA GLU A 81 13.85 7.54 -16.62
C GLU A 81 15.30 7.81 -16.22
N HIS A 82 15.82 7.12 -15.19
CA HIS A 82 17.21 7.20 -14.77
C HIS A 82 18.16 6.23 -15.51
N GLY A 83 17.67 5.53 -16.53
CA GLY A 83 18.49 4.65 -17.38
C GLY A 83 18.74 3.25 -16.80
N ALA A 84 17.97 2.81 -15.81
CA ALA A 84 17.95 1.41 -15.41
C ALA A 84 17.10 0.57 -16.39
N ARG A 85 17.17 -0.76 -16.28
CA ARG A 85 16.37 -1.74 -17.02
C ARG A 85 15.41 -2.45 -16.05
N PRO A 86 14.25 -1.84 -15.74
CA PRO A 86 13.34 -2.40 -14.76
C PRO A 86 12.48 -3.54 -15.31
N CYS A 87 12.27 -4.56 -14.49
CA CYS A 87 11.20 -5.56 -14.64
C CYS A 87 10.43 -5.70 -13.33
N ILE A 88 9.29 -6.37 -13.35
CA ILE A 88 8.42 -6.49 -12.16
C ILE A 88 7.91 -7.90 -11.92
N ALA A 89 7.94 -8.33 -10.65
CA ALA A 89 7.27 -9.55 -10.20
C ALA A 89 5.90 -9.21 -9.59
N VAL A 90 4.84 -9.82 -10.13
CA VAL A 90 3.45 -9.62 -9.72
C VAL A 90 2.84 -10.96 -9.31
N ARG A 91 2.64 -11.15 -8.00
CA ARG A 91 2.12 -12.40 -7.43
C ARG A 91 0.60 -12.52 -7.56
N SER A 92 -0.12 -11.43 -7.36
CA SER A 92 -1.57 -11.44 -7.15
C SER A 92 -2.27 -10.57 -8.20
N PRO A 93 -3.55 -10.85 -8.52
CA PRO A 93 -4.33 -9.97 -9.40
C PRO A 93 -4.37 -8.53 -8.88
N VAL A 94 -4.38 -7.55 -9.80
CA VAL A 94 -4.32 -6.13 -9.49
C VAL A 94 -5.45 -5.39 -10.19
N ASN A 95 -6.24 -4.65 -9.41
CA ASN A 95 -7.14 -3.64 -9.96
C ASN A 95 -6.32 -2.42 -10.35
N VAL A 96 -6.38 -2.05 -11.62
CA VAL A 96 -5.68 -0.88 -12.16
C VAL A 96 -6.71 0.18 -12.51
N ILE A 97 -6.53 1.38 -11.98
CA ILE A 97 -7.38 2.54 -12.25
C ILE A 97 -6.54 3.68 -12.84
N PRO A 98 -7.08 4.48 -13.77
CA PRO A 98 -6.37 5.65 -14.27
C PRO A 98 -6.33 6.74 -13.20
N ARG A 99 -5.26 7.54 -13.19
CA ARG A 99 -5.20 8.74 -12.35
C ARG A 99 -6.30 9.74 -12.69
N GLU A 100 -6.55 9.95 -13.98
CA GLU A 100 -7.49 10.94 -14.51
C GLU A 100 -8.29 10.37 -15.67
N VAL A 101 -9.53 10.84 -15.80
CA VAL A 101 -10.43 10.52 -16.91
C VAL A 101 -10.86 11.84 -17.53
N MET A 102 -10.45 12.10 -18.77
CA MET A 102 -10.74 13.34 -19.49
C MET A 102 -10.37 14.62 -18.69
N GLY A 103 -9.21 14.61 -18.02
CA GLY A 103 -8.72 15.73 -17.20
C GLY A 103 -9.39 15.85 -15.82
N VAL A 104 -10.29 14.94 -15.48
CA VAL A 104 -10.92 14.88 -14.14
C VAL A 104 -10.24 13.80 -13.31
N PRO A 105 -9.71 14.12 -12.11
CA PRO A 105 -9.14 13.11 -11.22
C PRO A 105 -10.14 12.00 -10.90
N PHE A 106 -9.72 10.75 -11.00
CA PHE A 106 -10.60 9.59 -10.76
C PHE A 106 -11.21 9.60 -9.35
N LEU A 107 -10.48 10.14 -8.36
CA LEU A 107 -10.97 10.35 -7.00
C LEU A 107 -12.22 11.24 -6.93
N THR A 108 -12.37 12.21 -7.83
CA THR A 108 -13.55 13.08 -7.92
C THR A 108 -14.81 12.25 -8.20
N MET A 109 -14.71 11.24 -9.07
CA MET A 109 -15.81 10.31 -9.32
C MET A 109 -16.17 9.53 -8.06
N GLY A 110 -15.16 9.08 -7.30
CA GLY A 110 -15.36 8.42 -6.01
C GLY A 110 -16.12 9.27 -4.99
N ILE A 111 -15.87 10.58 -4.96
CA ILE A 111 -16.60 11.54 -4.11
C ILE A 111 -18.06 11.67 -4.56
N LEU A 112 -18.30 11.84 -5.86
CA LEU A 112 -19.67 11.98 -6.41
C LEU A 112 -20.50 10.71 -6.18
N GLN A 113 -19.86 9.55 -6.22
CA GLN A 113 -20.49 8.24 -6.10
C GLN A 113 -20.47 7.68 -4.67
N ARG A 114 -20.04 8.47 -3.66
CA ARG A 114 -19.77 7.99 -2.29
C ARG A 114 -20.96 7.27 -1.63
N ASN A 115 -22.18 7.73 -1.91
CA ASN A 115 -23.41 7.19 -1.31
C ASN A 115 -23.95 5.94 -2.01
N LEU A 116 -23.38 5.54 -3.15
CA LEU A 116 -23.83 4.37 -3.89
C LEU A 116 -23.21 3.07 -3.32
N PRO A 117 -23.89 1.92 -3.46
CA PRO A 117 -23.32 0.61 -3.15
C PRO A 117 -22.05 0.33 -3.96
N ALA A 118 -21.01 -0.24 -3.33
CA ALA A 118 -19.68 -0.43 -3.93
C ALA A 118 -19.72 -1.16 -5.28
N ARG A 119 -20.47 -2.26 -5.33
CA ARG A 119 -20.63 -3.09 -6.52
C ARG A 119 -21.35 -2.38 -7.66
N LEU A 120 -22.26 -1.44 -7.34
CA LEU A 120 -22.91 -0.62 -8.35
C LEU A 120 -21.91 0.37 -8.95
N VAL A 121 -21.11 1.02 -8.11
CA VAL A 121 -20.05 1.93 -8.54
C VAL A 121 -19.06 1.22 -9.46
N ASP A 122 -18.60 0.03 -9.08
CA ASP A 122 -17.69 -0.75 -9.91
C ASP A 122 -18.30 -1.11 -11.27
N LYS A 123 -19.58 -1.51 -11.31
CA LYS A 123 -20.27 -1.79 -12.58
C LYS A 123 -20.37 -0.56 -13.48
N LEU A 124 -20.66 0.61 -12.90
CA LEU A 124 -20.76 1.87 -13.64
C LEU A 124 -19.40 2.33 -14.18
N ASN A 125 -18.33 2.15 -13.40
CA ASN A 125 -16.98 2.61 -13.78
C ASN A 125 -16.21 1.59 -14.64
N ALA A 126 -16.64 0.32 -14.69
CA ALA A 126 -15.94 -0.72 -15.43
C ALA A 126 -15.77 -0.42 -16.93
N PRO A 127 -16.78 0.03 -17.70
CA PRO A 127 -16.63 0.29 -19.12
C PRO A 127 -15.54 1.33 -19.43
N ILE A 128 -15.55 2.45 -18.71
CA ILE A 128 -14.56 3.54 -18.93
C ILE A 128 -13.16 3.13 -18.49
N THR A 129 -13.05 2.43 -17.35
CA THR A 129 -11.76 1.89 -16.88
C THR A 129 -11.21 0.86 -17.86
N ASN A 130 -12.06 0.01 -18.42
CA ASN A 130 -11.67 -1.00 -19.40
C ASN A 130 -11.21 -0.37 -20.71
N ALA A 131 -11.88 0.69 -21.17
CA ALA A 131 -11.50 1.41 -22.39
C ALA A 131 -10.13 2.09 -22.25
N ILE A 132 -9.83 2.67 -21.08
CA ILE A 132 -8.56 3.39 -20.84
C ILE A 132 -7.41 2.40 -20.61
N ILE A 133 -7.59 1.44 -19.71
CA ILE A 133 -6.52 0.53 -19.30
C ILE A 133 -6.33 -0.60 -20.31
N GLY A 134 -7.38 -1.06 -20.98
CA GLY A 134 -7.34 -2.20 -21.89
C GLY A 134 -7.09 -3.55 -21.18
N ASP A 135 -6.93 -4.60 -21.96
CA ASP A 135 -6.64 -5.95 -21.45
C ASP A 135 -5.14 -6.09 -21.11
N LEU A 136 -4.85 -6.42 -19.85
CA LEU A 136 -3.47 -6.61 -19.36
C LEU A 136 -3.07 -8.09 -19.23
N ARG A 137 -3.98 -9.03 -19.50
CA ARG A 137 -3.70 -10.47 -19.42
C ARG A 137 -2.55 -10.91 -20.33
N PRO A 138 -2.40 -10.40 -21.59
CA PRO A 138 -1.26 -10.75 -22.43
C PRO A 138 0.09 -10.36 -21.82
N TYR A 139 0.09 -9.36 -20.93
CA TYR A 139 1.26 -8.88 -20.21
C TYR A 139 1.40 -9.51 -18.82
N GLY A 140 0.66 -10.57 -18.51
CA GLY A 140 0.77 -11.29 -17.23
C GLY A 140 0.04 -10.66 -16.05
N ILE A 141 -0.65 -9.53 -16.22
CA ILE A 141 -1.42 -8.89 -15.14
C ILE A 141 -2.88 -9.35 -15.22
N ARG A 142 -3.33 -10.02 -14.16
CA ARG A 142 -4.70 -10.47 -14.00
C ARG A 142 -5.51 -9.46 -13.20
N ARG A 143 -6.80 -9.37 -13.48
CA ARG A 143 -7.74 -8.55 -12.71
C ARG A 143 -8.42 -9.40 -11.62
N PRO A 144 -8.63 -8.87 -10.41
CA PRO A 144 -9.44 -9.51 -9.38
C PRO A 144 -10.90 -9.68 -9.85
N ALA A 145 -11.66 -10.51 -9.12
CA ALA A 145 -13.09 -10.67 -9.35
C ALA A 145 -13.89 -9.45 -8.87
N GLU A 146 -13.48 -8.83 -7.75
CA GLU A 146 -14.07 -7.59 -7.27
C GLU A 146 -13.48 -6.37 -7.98
N GLY A 147 -14.29 -5.33 -8.16
CA GLY A 147 -13.83 -4.06 -8.69
C GLY A 147 -13.09 -3.20 -7.65
N PRO A 148 -12.45 -2.10 -8.08
CA PRO A 148 -11.61 -1.26 -7.24
C PRO A 148 -12.31 -0.69 -6.00
N VAL A 149 -13.59 -0.29 -6.10
CA VAL A 149 -14.31 0.33 -4.98
C VAL A 149 -14.75 -0.73 -3.97
N THR A 150 -15.21 -1.89 -4.45
CA THR A 150 -15.51 -3.05 -3.59
C THR A 150 -14.24 -3.52 -2.88
N GLN A 151 -13.10 -3.58 -3.57
CA GLN A 151 -11.81 -3.90 -2.98
C GLN A 151 -11.42 -2.96 -1.83
N ILE A 152 -11.60 -1.64 -1.99
CA ILE A 152 -11.31 -0.67 -0.93
C ILE A 152 -12.23 -0.90 0.28
N ARG A 153 -13.54 -0.99 0.05
CA ARG A 153 -14.54 -1.02 1.13
C ARG A 153 -14.61 -2.35 1.87
N GLU A 154 -14.48 -3.46 1.16
CA GLU A 154 -14.63 -4.80 1.76
C GLU A 154 -13.27 -5.38 2.22
N GLN A 155 -12.17 -5.03 1.55
CA GLN A 155 -10.85 -5.63 1.83
C GLN A 155 -9.82 -4.66 2.39
N GLY A 156 -10.10 -3.35 2.43
CA GLY A 156 -9.15 -2.34 2.89
C GLY A 156 -7.86 -2.31 2.06
N ARG A 157 -7.95 -2.60 0.75
CA ARG A 157 -6.79 -2.66 -0.14
C ARG A 157 -6.84 -1.58 -1.21
N VAL A 158 -5.74 -0.84 -1.36
CA VAL A 158 -5.60 0.21 -2.36
C VAL A 158 -5.45 -0.40 -3.76
N PRO A 159 -6.26 -0.01 -4.76
CA PRO A 159 -6.02 -0.37 -6.16
C PRO A 159 -4.78 0.36 -6.69
N PHE A 160 -4.15 -0.20 -7.73
CA PHE A 160 -3.03 0.47 -8.39
C PHE A 160 -3.53 1.63 -9.24
N ILE A 161 -3.07 2.85 -8.94
CA ILE A 161 -3.35 4.05 -9.73
C ILE A 161 -2.24 4.18 -10.77
N ASP A 162 -2.59 3.94 -12.02
CA ASP A 162 -1.63 4.06 -13.12
C ASP A 162 -1.37 5.53 -13.48
N VAL A 163 -0.08 5.86 -13.54
CA VAL A 163 0.45 7.17 -13.94
C VAL A 163 1.39 7.08 -15.14
N GLY A 164 1.47 5.92 -15.80
CA GLY A 164 2.34 5.67 -16.95
C GLY A 164 3.03 4.31 -16.94
N THR A 165 2.97 3.58 -15.82
CA THR A 165 3.56 2.25 -15.68
C THR A 165 2.97 1.26 -16.69
N ILE A 166 1.65 1.29 -16.89
CA ILE A 166 1.00 0.39 -17.86
C ILE A 166 1.46 0.67 -19.28
N LYS A 167 1.74 1.93 -19.62
CA LYS A 167 2.29 2.29 -20.93
C LYS A 167 3.65 1.63 -21.15
N LEU A 168 4.57 1.73 -20.18
CA LEU A 168 5.89 1.10 -20.25
C LEU A 168 5.79 -0.43 -20.41
N ILE A 169 4.83 -1.07 -19.71
CA ILE A 169 4.58 -2.51 -19.85
C ILE A 169 4.07 -2.85 -21.25
N LYS A 170 3.12 -2.07 -21.78
CA LYS A 170 2.55 -2.30 -23.12
C LYS A 170 3.57 -2.11 -24.23
N GLU A 171 4.50 -1.17 -24.07
CA GLU A 171 5.60 -0.89 -24.99
C GLU A 171 6.76 -1.89 -24.86
N GLY A 172 6.69 -2.84 -23.91
CA GLY A 172 7.72 -3.85 -23.70
C GLY A 172 8.97 -3.34 -22.96
N LEU A 173 8.94 -2.10 -22.47
CA LEU A 173 10.03 -1.49 -21.70
C LEU A 173 10.11 -2.06 -20.28
N VAL A 174 8.99 -2.59 -19.75
CA VAL A 174 8.93 -3.30 -18.48
C VAL A 174 8.31 -4.68 -18.70
N THR A 175 9.08 -5.73 -18.41
CA THR A 175 8.57 -7.11 -18.45
C THR A 175 7.95 -7.49 -17.11
N VAL A 176 6.79 -8.15 -17.16
CA VAL A 176 6.09 -8.67 -15.98
C VAL A 176 6.36 -10.17 -15.84
N TYR A 177 6.74 -10.56 -14.63
CA TYR A 177 6.97 -11.93 -14.20
C TYR A 177 5.96 -12.31 -13.10
N PRO A 178 5.67 -13.62 -12.93
CA PRO A 178 4.81 -14.07 -11.84
C PRO A 178 5.58 -14.05 -10.52
N ASN A 179 5.09 -14.78 -9.52
CA ASN A 179 5.74 -14.86 -8.22
C ASN A 179 7.17 -15.43 -8.34
N ILE A 180 8.03 -15.00 -7.41
CA ILE A 180 9.38 -15.54 -7.25
C ILE A 180 9.29 -16.90 -6.55
N GLU A 181 10.00 -17.89 -7.09
CA GLU A 181 10.17 -19.20 -6.48
C GLU A 181 11.39 -19.22 -5.57
N CYS A 182 12.55 -18.82 -6.10
CA CYS A 182 13.80 -18.70 -5.34
C CYS A 182 14.73 -17.66 -5.96
N LEU A 183 15.75 -17.27 -5.20
CA LEU A 183 16.86 -16.46 -5.69
C LEU A 183 18.02 -17.37 -6.11
N THR A 184 18.73 -16.93 -7.14
CA THR A 184 19.98 -17.55 -7.63
C THR A 184 21.14 -16.62 -7.29
N PRO A 185 22.41 -17.04 -7.45
CA PRO A 185 23.55 -16.15 -7.20
C PRO A 185 23.53 -14.84 -8.01
N SER A 186 23.01 -14.86 -9.25
CA SER A 186 22.98 -13.73 -10.18
C SER A 186 21.59 -13.12 -10.39
N GLY A 187 20.53 -13.69 -9.81
CA GLY A 187 19.18 -13.31 -10.17
C GLY A 187 18.07 -14.08 -9.47
N VAL A 188 17.03 -14.39 -10.24
CA VAL A 188 15.75 -14.90 -9.73
C VAL A 188 15.21 -16.01 -10.62
N MET A 189 14.64 -17.05 -10.02
CA MET A 189 13.77 -18.03 -10.68
C MET A 189 12.31 -17.78 -10.28
N PHE A 190 11.43 -17.73 -11.27
CA PHE A 190 10.00 -17.51 -11.08
C PHE A 190 9.23 -18.83 -11.10
N VAL A 191 8.03 -18.83 -10.52
CA VAL A 191 7.18 -20.03 -10.36
C VAL A 191 6.71 -20.67 -11.68
N ASP A 192 6.92 -20.00 -12.81
CA ASP A 192 6.66 -20.55 -14.14
C ASP A 192 7.92 -21.11 -14.82
N GLY A 193 9.01 -21.25 -14.07
CA GLY A 193 10.29 -21.79 -14.53
C GLY A 193 11.18 -20.78 -15.25
N ARG A 194 10.70 -19.55 -15.53
CA ARG A 194 11.54 -18.51 -16.12
C ARG A 194 12.63 -18.07 -15.14
N GLN A 195 13.79 -17.70 -15.67
CA GLN A 195 14.89 -17.13 -14.90
C GLN A 195 15.27 -15.75 -15.45
N ARG A 196 15.74 -14.87 -14.56
CA ARG A 196 16.23 -13.54 -14.93
C ARG A 196 17.39 -13.13 -14.03
N ASP A 197 18.53 -12.83 -14.64
CA ASP A 197 19.64 -12.16 -13.96
C ASP A 197 19.26 -10.70 -13.66
N VAL A 198 19.56 -10.25 -12.45
CA VAL A 198 19.34 -8.87 -12.02
C VAL A 198 20.45 -8.40 -11.08
N ASP A 199 20.87 -7.15 -11.24
CA ASP A 199 21.85 -6.52 -10.35
C ASP A 199 21.22 -6.11 -9.02
N ALA A 200 19.91 -5.82 -9.01
CA ALA A 200 19.20 -5.37 -7.82
C ALA A 200 17.75 -5.83 -7.78
N ILE A 201 17.26 -6.01 -6.56
CA ILE A 201 15.86 -6.30 -6.23
C ILE A 201 15.34 -5.18 -5.33
N VAL A 202 14.25 -4.54 -5.76
CA VAL A 202 13.58 -3.52 -4.97
C VAL A 202 12.22 -3.99 -4.49
N LEU A 203 12.09 -4.12 -3.18
CA LEU A 203 10.90 -4.64 -2.52
C LEU A 203 9.87 -3.50 -2.37
N ALA A 204 8.84 -3.53 -3.21
CA ALA A 204 7.64 -2.71 -3.10
C ALA A 204 6.51 -3.50 -2.43
N THR A 205 6.85 -4.23 -1.38
CA THR A 205 6.04 -5.29 -0.75
C THR A 205 5.16 -4.82 0.40
N GLY A 206 5.08 -3.51 0.63
CA GLY A 206 4.18 -2.88 1.59
C GLY A 206 4.76 -2.74 3.00
N PHE A 207 3.88 -2.35 3.93
CA PHE A 207 4.26 -2.00 5.30
C PHE A 207 3.21 -2.51 6.30
N LYS A 208 3.60 -2.60 7.57
CA LYS A 208 2.71 -2.78 8.71
C LYS A 208 2.81 -1.60 9.69
N PRO A 209 1.76 -1.34 10.47
CA PRO A 209 1.83 -0.37 11.56
C PRO A 209 2.77 -0.84 12.68
N ALA A 210 3.45 0.10 13.33
CA ALA A 210 4.34 -0.17 14.45
C ALA A 210 3.68 -0.02 15.83
N VAL A 211 2.35 0.07 15.88
CA VAL A 211 1.60 0.43 17.08
C VAL A 211 1.81 -0.56 18.22
N HIS A 212 1.83 -1.86 17.91
CA HIS A 212 2.02 -2.93 18.88
C HIS A 212 3.37 -2.91 19.61
N HIS A 213 4.40 -2.20 19.10
CA HIS A 213 5.70 -2.11 19.76
C HIS A 213 5.69 -1.24 21.03
N TRP A 214 4.72 -0.32 21.15
CA TRP A 214 4.71 0.69 22.21
C TRP A 214 3.34 0.85 22.87
N LEU A 215 2.25 0.47 22.19
CA LEU A 215 0.90 0.55 22.73
C LEU A 215 0.49 -0.78 23.39
N HIS A 216 0.36 -0.77 24.71
CA HIS A 216 -0.29 -1.84 25.45
C HIS A 216 -1.77 -1.52 25.64
N ALA A 217 -2.61 -2.02 24.73
CA ALA A 217 -4.06 -1.86 24.72
C ALA A 217 -4.74 -3.18 24.30
N PRO A 218 -5.01 -4.11 25.25
CA PRO A 218 -5.64 -5.40 24.93
C PRO A 218 -6.95 -5.23 24.16
N GLY A 219 -7.14 -6.03 23.11
CA GLY A 219 -8.33 -5.99 22.26
C GLY A 219 -8.40 -4.82 21.27
N ALA A 220 -7.48 -3.84 21.34
CA ALA A 220 -7.47 -2.70 20.42
C ALA A 220 -6.82 -3.03 19.07
N LEU A 221 -5.87 -3.98 19.06
CA LEU A 221 -5.11 -4.39 17.89
C LEU A 221 -5.47 -5.82 17.46
N ASP A 222 -5.30 -6.12 16.18
CA ASP A 222 -5.34 -7.48 15.64
C ASP A 222 -4.01 -8.23 15.85
N ASP A 223 -3.97 -9.49 15.41
CA ASP A 223 -2.79 -10.37 15.55
C ASP A 223 -1.58 -9.88 14.74
N GLN A 224 -1.79 -8.94 13.82
CA GLN A 224 -0.73 -8.29 13.03
C GLN A 224 -0.30 -6.95 13.64
N GLY A 225 -0.85 -6.57 14.80
CA GLY A 225 -0.58 -5.29 15.46
C GLY A 225 -1.24 -4.09 14.78
N THR A 226 -2.28 -4.32 13.97
CA THR A 226 -3.06 -3.29 13.29
C THR A 226 -4.27 -2.90 14.14
N PRO A 227 -4.60 -1.61 14.26
CA PRO A 227 -5.85 -1.18 14.88
C PRO A 227 -7.08 -1.85 14.28
N ARG A 228 -7.97 -2.36 15.13
CA ARG A 228 -9.22 -3.01 14.69
C ARG A 228 -10.27 -2.00 14.21
N SER A 229 -10.17 -0.76 14.66
CA SER A 229 -11.02 0.36 14.24
C SER A 229 -10.19 1.63 14.12
N SER A 230 -10.71 2.58 13.35
CA SER A 230 -10.19 3.94 13.19
C SER A 230 -11.39 4.89 13.29
N GLY A 231 -11.22 6.06 13.91
CA GLY A 231 -12.25 7.08 14.08
C GLY A 231 -13.19 6.87 15.26
N GLU A 232 -13.32 5.64 15.72
CA GLU A 232 -14.19 5.28 16.84
C GLU A 232 -13.41 5.08 18.13
N VAL A 233 -14.10 5.27 19.26
CA VAL A 233 -13.54 4.94 20.57
C VAL A 233 -13.39 3.43 20.71
N VAL A 234 -12.21 2.97 21.12
CA VAL A 234 -12.01 1.59 21.55
C VAL A 234 -12.78 1.38 22.84
N SER A 235 -13.77 0.49 22.80
CA SER A 235 -14.72 0.27 23.89
C SER A 235 -14.02 0.11 25.24
N GLY A 236 -14.47 0.91 26.20
CA GLY A 236 -14.00 0.89 27.58
C GLY A 236 -12.58 1.42 27.79
N GLN A 237 -11.89 2.00 26.78
CA GLN A 237 -10.48 2.37 26.86
C GLN A 237 -10.14 3.85 26.65
N ASP A 238 -11.09 4.71 26.26
CA ASP A 238 -10.83 6.13 25.91
C ASP A 238 -9.65 6.28 24.92
N LEU A 239 -9.53 5.33 24.01
CA LEU A 239 -8.46 5.22 23.03
C LEU A 239 -9.06 5.37 21.63
N TYR A 240 -8.40 6.14 20.80
CA TYR A 240 -8.80 6.42 19.43
C TYR A 240 -7.63 6.18 18.49
N PHE A 241 -7.92 5.64 17.32
CA PHE A 241 -6.96 5.58 16.21
C PHE A 241 -7.42 6.55 15.13
N CYS A 242 -6.49 7.29 14.55
CA CYS A 242 -6.77 8.22 13.46
C CYS A 242 -5.84 7.94 12.27
N GLY A 243 -6.41 7.76 11.09
CA GLY A 243 -5.73 7.47 9.84
C GLY A 243 -5.31 6.02 9.67
N PHE A 244 -5.96 5.08 10.36
CA PHE A 244 -5.65 3.64 10.27
C PHE A 244 -6.63 2.87 9.37
N TYR A 245 -7.01 3.44 8.23
CA TYR A 245 -7.83 2.79 7.22
C TYR A 245 -7.42 3.21 5.81
N ILE A 246 -7.94 2.52 4.79
CA ILE A 246 -7.78 2.91 3.39
C ILE A 246 -8.98 3.74 2.94
N SER A 247 -8.73 5.00 2.62
CA SER A 247 -9.77 5.93 2.18
C SER A 247 -10.11 5.77 0.69
N PRO A 248 -11.40 5.70 0.33
CA PRO A 248 -11.86 5.74 -1.06
C PRO A 248 -11.95 7.17 -1.65
N THR A 249 -11.88 8.23 -0.83
CA THR A 249 -12.08 9.62 -1.26
C THR A 249 -10.88 10.54 -1.06
N GLY A 250 -9.73 9.96 -0.70
CA GLY A 250 -8.48 10.66 -0.42
C GLY A 250 -8.16 10.68 1.08
N MET A 251 -6.96 10.25 1.42
CA MET A 251 -6.58 9.97 2.81
C MET A 251 -6.54 11.23 3.69
N LEU A 252 -5.98 12.34 3.21
CA LEU A 252 -5.85 13.56 4.00
C LEU A 252 -7.21 14.18 4.36
N ARG A 253 -8.13 14.20 3.41
CA ARG A 253 -9.51 14.69 3.61
C ARG A 253 -10.20 13.89 4.72
N GLU A 254 -10.02 12.59 4.67
CA GLU A 254 -10.72 11.61 5.51
C GLU A 254 -10.13 11.56 6.92
N ILE A 255 -8.80 11.64 7.06
CA ILE A 255 -8.13 11.88 8.36
C ILE A 255 -8.61 13.18 9.00
N ALA A 256 -8.78 14.26 8.22
CA ALA A 256 -9.22 15.54 8.77
C ALA A 256 -10.63 15.47 9.36
N LEU A 257 -11.55 14.80 8.67
CA LEU A 257 -12.91 14.57 9.16
C LEU A 257 -12.90 13.68 10.41
N GLU A 258 -12.18 12.57 10.34
CA GLU A 258 -12.06 11.62 11.44
C GLU A 258 -11.46 12.27 12.71
N ALA A 259 -10.47 13.15 12.56
CA ALA A 259 -9.91 13.91 13.66
C ALA A 259 -10.91 14.88 14.30
N GLN A 260 -11.79 15.50 13.49
CA GLN A 260 -12.88 16.36 14.00
C GLN A 260 -13.88 15.53 14.79
N ASP A 261 -14.33 14.40 14.25
CA ASP A 261 -15.27 13.49 14.90
C ASP A 261 -14.73 12.97 16.25
N ILE A 262 -13.46 12.54 16.28
CA ILE A 262 -12.77 12.13 17.51
C ILE A 262 -12.76 13.28 18.53
N SER A 263 -12.40 14.49 18.10
CA SER A 263 -12.32 15.66 18.98
C SER A 263 -13.69 16.01 19.57
N GLU A 264 -14.74 16.01 18.75
CA GLU A 264 -16.11 16.25 19.22
C GLU A 264 -16.57 15.18 20.21
N HIS A 265 -16.28 13.91 19.94
CA HIS A 265 -16.62 12.82 20.84
C HIS A 265 -15.91 12.99 22.20
N ILE A 266 -14.61 13.28 22.21
CA ILE A 266 -13.86 13.55 23.44
C ILE A 266 -14.44 14.75 24.20
N ALA A 267 -14.90 15.80 23.51
CA ALA A 267 -15.50 16.97 24.15
C ALA A 267 -16.85 16.68 24.81
N ARG A 268 -17.66 15.76 24.24
CA ARG A 268 -18.99 15.39 24.77
C ARG A 268 -18.93 14.45 25.98
N VAL A 269 -17.89 13.63 26.09
CA VAL A 269 -17.74 12.60 27.15
C VAL A 269 -16.92 13.12 28.35
N LYS A 270 -16.44 14.37 28.29
CA LYS A 270 -15.80 15.07 29.40
C LYS A 270 -16.81 15.55 30.44
#